data_AF-A0A6F8YUC6-F1
#
_entry.id   AF-A0A6F8YUC6-F1
#
_cell.length_a   1.000
_cell.length_b   1.000
_cell.length_c   1.000
_cell.angle_alpha   90.00
_cell.angle_beta   90.00
_cell.angle_gamma   90.00
#
_symmetry.space_group_name_H-M   'P 1'
#
loop_
_entity.id
_entity.type
_entity.pdbx_description
1 polymer ?
#
loop_
_entity_poly.entity_id
_entity_poly.type
_entity_poly.pdbx_seq_one_letter_code
_entity_poly.pdbx_strand_id
1 'polypeptide(L)'
;MQIVEVSVIGVRSSVLRLSRRESPLCFEFYPMVHIGEPAFYAAVAGRLRRCDLIVAEGIGRIALVEQTGSRRARRRKLAAVSALTLSYRLPAWVKRSGLVKQNIRYDTLGVPVRYPDMTAEQFTTGWRAVPVWQRALAVGISPLIGLRRLVSGSRRALARNVSVDDLDWQDELLHIDTVNDLWALLGDQRDRLLIAELDRIHRLHATEAITVAVVYGAAHVAPVVHGISALHQYVVRGAEWLTVFSF
;
A
#
# COMPACT_ATOMS: atom_id res chain seq x y z
N MET A 1 11.58 8.42 11.81
CA MET A 1 11.89 7.45 10.74
C MET A 1 11.38 8.04 9.44
N GLN A 2 12.21 8.20 8.41
CA GLN A 2 11.78 8.76 7.12
C GLN A 2 11.55 7.62 6.12
N ILE A 3 10.31 7.46 5.67
CA ILE A 3 9.85 6.34 4.82
C ILE A 3 9.90 6.73 3.34
N VAL A 4 9.37 7.91 3.01
CA VAL A 4 9.43 8.50 1.67
C VAL A 4 10.08 9.88 1.80
N GLU A 5 10.91 10.22 0.83
CA GLU A 5 11.56 11.51 0.71
C GLU A 5 11.24 12.14 -0.64
N VAL A 6 10.75 13.38 -0.62
CA VAL A 6 10.65 14.23 -1.79
C VAL A 6 11.73 15.29 -1.69
N SER A 7 12.60 15.35 -2.69
CA SER A 7 13.76 16.24 -2.75
C SER A 7 13.79 16.99 -4.07
N VAL A 8 14.73 17.93 -4.22
CA VAL A 8 14.91 18.69 -5.47
C VAL A 8 15.29 17.82 -6.69
N ILE A 9 15.81 16.61 -6.46
CA ILE A 9 16.26 15.68 -7.50
C ILE A 9 15.24 14.57 -7.82
N GLY A 10 14.17 14.44 -7.02
CA GLY A 10 13.22 13.35 -7.20
C GLY A 10 12.57 12.84 -5.91
N VAL A 11 11.83 11.75 -6.05
CA VAL A 11 11.18 11.01 -4.97
C VAL A 11 11.95 9.73 -4.68
N ARG A 12 12.19 9.43 -3.40
CA ARG A 12 12.89 8.24 -2.93
C ARG A 12 12.07 7.51 -1.86
N SER A 13 12.17 6.19 -1.82
CA SER A 13 11.57 5.32 -0.80
C SER A 13 12.67 4.57 -0.06
N SER A 14 12.60 4.51 1.28
CA SER A 14 13.59 3.83 2.10
C SER A 14 13.19 2.37 2.35
N VAL A 15 14.01 1.44 1.88
CA VAL A 15 13.91 0.03 2.24
C VAL A 15 14.46 -0.14 3.64
N LEU A 16 13.62 -0.52 4.60
CA LEU A 16 13.99 -0.60 6.02
C LEU A 16 14.28 -2.04 6.39
N ARG A 17 15.42 -2.27 7.04
CA ARG A 17 15.75 -3.58 7.60
C ARG A 17 15.56 -3.58 9.10
N LEU A 18 14.68 -4.44 9.58
CA LEU A 18 14.40 -4.67 10.99
C LEU A 18 15.02 -5.99 11.43
N SER A 19 15.70 -5.96 12.57
CA SER A 19 16.21 -7.16 13.23
C SER A 19 16.14 -7.03 14.75
N ARG A 20 16.25 -8.17 15.44
CA ARG A 20 16.37 -8.27 16.90
C ARG A 20 17.60 -9.08 17.26
N ARG A 21 18.14 -8.89 18.47
CA ARG A 21 19.39 -9.55 18.90
C ARG A 21 19.24 -11.07 19.07
N GLU A 22 18.06 -11.52 19.51
CA GLU A 22 17.82 -12.91 19.92
C GLU A 22 17.23 -13.79 18.82
N SER A 23 17.13 -13.30 17.58
CA SER A 23 16.53 -14.06 16.48
C SER A 23 17.24 -13.73 15.17
N PRO A 24 17.70 -14.73 14.40
CA PRO A 24 18.31 -14.52 13.10
C PRO A 24 17.29 -14.08 12.01
N LEU A 25 15.99 -14.25 12.24
CA LEU A 25 14.92 -13.75 11.37
C LEU A 25 15.01 -12.22 11.21
N CYS A 26 15.01 -11.77 9.95
CA CYS A 26 14.99 -10.36 9.58
C CYS A 26 13.72 -10.00 8.79
N PHE A 27 13.20 -8.79 9.01
CA PHE A 27 12.15 -8.21 8.16
C PHE A 27 12.73 -7.08 7.31
N GLU A 28 12.45 -7.11 6.01
CA GLU A 28 12.79 -6.01 5.09
C GLU A 28 11.51 -5.36 4.57
N PHE A 29 11.27 -4.11 4.95
CA PHE A 29 10.10 -3.35 4.50
C PHE A 29 10.44 -2.60 3.23
N TYR A 30 9.57 -2.72 2.25
CA TYR A 30 9.60 -2.04 0.96
C TYR A 30 8.37 -1.12 0.90
N PRO A 31 8.50 0.15 1.32
CA PRO A 31 7.42 1.12 1.22
C PRO A 31 7.13 1.41 -0.25
N MET A 32 5.97 0.98 -0.73
CA MET A 32 5.62 1.04 -2.13
C MET A 32 4.89 2.33 -2.46
N VAL A 33 5.37 3.01 -3.50
CA VAL A 33 4.64 4.07 -4.19
C VAL A 33 4.02 3.48 -5.45
N HIS A 34 2.72 3.68 -5.64
CA HIS A 34 1.97 3.05 -6.74
C HIS A 34 2.30 3.61 -8.13
N ILE A 35 3.00 4.74 -8.22
CA ILE A 35 3.45 5.36 -9.47
C ILE A 35 4.95 5.68 -9.36
N GLY A 36 5.73 5.20 -10.32
CA GLY A 36 7.18 5.40 -10.33
C GLY A 36 7.82 5.03 -11.66
N GLU A 37 9.13 5.19 -11.76
CA GLU A 37 9.90 4.74 -12.92
C GLU A 37 10.02 3.20 -12.93
N PRO A 38 10.07 2.56 -14.11
CA PRO A 38 10.26 1.10 -14.21
C PRO A 38 11.47 0.58 -13.43
N ALA A 39 12.55 1.37 -13.39
CA ALA A 39 13.79 1.02 -12.69
C ALA A 39 13.58 0.81 -11.18
N PHE A 40 12.68 1.60 -10.55
CA PHE A 40 12.32 1.42 -9.14
C PHE A 40 11.73 0.03 -8.89
N TYR A 41 10.71 -0.34 -9.66
CA TYR A 41 10.05 -1.64 -9.50
C TYR A 41 10.95 -2.81 -9.87
N ALA A 42 11.83 -2.63 -10.86
CA ALA A 42 12.84 -3.63 -11.21
C ALA A 42 13.86 -3.83 -10.08
N ALA A 43 14.31 -2.75 -9.43
CA ALA A 43 15.21 -2.80 -8.28
C ALA A 43 14.55 -3.51 -7.09
N VAL A 44 13.30 -3.16 -6.75
CA VAL A 44 12.51 -3.86 -5.73
C VAL A 44 12.41 -5.34 -6.06
N ALA A 45 11.95 -5.70 -7.27
CA ALA A 45 11.85 -7.10 -7.69
C ALA A 45 13.20 -7.85 -7.63
N GLY A 46 14.31 -7.19 -7.96
CA GLY A 46 15.66 -7.74 -7.83
C GLY A 46 16.02 -8.10 -6.39
N ARG A 47 15.61 -7.27 -5.41
CA ARG A 47 15.83 -7.55 -3.99
C ARG A 47 14.90 -8.64 -3.48
N LEU A 48 13.61 -8.60 -3.84
CA LEU A 48 12.62 -9.59 -3.43
C LEU A 48 13.01 -11.04 -3.79
N ARG A 49 13.70 -11.25 -4.92
CA ARG A 49 14.20 -12.59 -5.32
C ARG A 49 15.23 -13.18 -4.36
N ARG A 50 15.83 -12.35 -3.49
CA ARG A 50 16.84 -12.78 -2.51
C ARG A 50 16.24 -13.02 -1.12
N CYS A 51 14.95 -12.79 -0.95
CA CYS A 51 14.24 -13.04 0.29
C CYS A 51 13.65 -14.46 0.26
N ASP A 52 13.36 -14.99 1.45
CA ASP A 52 12.85 -16.34 1.62
C ASP A 52 11.31 -16.39 1.64
N LEU A 53 10.69 -15.25 1.98
CA LEU A 53 9.25 -15.08 2.06
C LEU A 53 8.87 -13.65 1.71
N ILE A 54 7.79 -13.48 0.96
CA ILE A 54 7.21 -12.16 0.66
C ILE A 54 5.85 -12.07 1.35
N VAL A 55 5.62 -10.97 2.06
CA VAL A 55 4.31 -10.55 2.58
C VAL A 55 3.92 -9.32 1.79
N ALA A 56 2.93 -9.45 0.91
CA ALA A 56 2.56 -8.40 -0.04
C ALA A 56 1.12 -7.94 0.15
N GLU A 57 0.91 -6.67 -0.12
CA GLU A 57 -0.41 -6.05 -0.16
C GLU A 57 -1.21 -6.51 -1.40
N GLY A 58 -2.46 -6.97 -1.23
CA GLY A 58 -3.32 -7.40 -2.34
C GLY A 58 -4.63 -6.62 -2.44
N ILE A 59 -4.53 -5.33 -2.74
CA ILE A 59 -5.69 -4.47 -3.06
C ILE A 59 -6.50 -5.01 -4.26
N GLY A 60 -5.88 -5.80 -5.15
CA GLY A 60 -6.49 -6.30 -6.39
C GLY A 60 -7.49 -7.45 -6.23
N ARG A 61 -7.58 -8.12 -5.07
CA ARG A 61 -8.43 -9.32 -4.91
C ARG A 61 -9.81 -9.04 -4.33
N ILE A 62 -10.00 -7.91 -3.65
CA ILE A 62 -11.31 -7.53 -3.07
C ILE A 62 -12.37 -7.32 -4.16
N ALA A 63 -11.97 -6.86 -5.35
CA ALA A 63 -12.88 -6.63 -6.47
C ALA A 63 -13.33 -7.92 -7.20
N LEU A 64 -12.64 -9.04 -7.01
CA LEU A 64 -12.85 -10.28 -7.79
C LEU A 64 -13.71 -11.32 -7.07
N VAL A 65 -13.96 -11.16 -5.76
CA VAL A 65 -14.60 -12.20 -4.93
C VAL A 65 -16.01 -11.76 -4.50
N GLU A 66 -16.98 -11.92 -5.39
CA GLU A 66 -18.36 -12.36 -5.07
C GLU A 66 -19.21 -12.38 -6.35
N GLN A 67 -19.43 -13.58 -6.90
CA GLN A 67 -20.30 -13.79 -8.07
C GLN A 67 -21.75 -14.17 -7.70
N THR A 68 -22.15 -14.04 -6.44
CA THR A 68 -23.48 -14.49 -5.98
C THR A 68 -24.36 -13.28 -5.63
N GLY A 69 -25.40 -13.04 -6.44
CA GLY A 69 -26.35 -11.95 -6.23
C GLY A 69 -27.12 -11.56 -7.50
N SER A 70 -28.29 -10.95 -7.32
CA SER A 70 -29.16 -10.52 -8.43
C SER A 70 -28.46 -9.54 -9.38
N ARG A 71 -28.79 -9.57 -10.68
CA ARG A 71 -28.20 -8.71 -11.74
C ARG A 71 -28.16 -7.22 -11.37
N ARG A 72 -29.14 -6.73 -10.60
CA ARG A 72 -29.26 -5.32 -10.19
C ARG A 72 -28.30 -4.96 -9.04
N ALA A 73 -28.16 -5.83 -8.05
CA ALA A 73 -27.16 -5.67 -6.98
C ALA A 73 -25.73 -5.75 -7.54
N ARG A 74 -25.51 -6.65 -8.51
CA ARG A 74 -24.23 -6.78 -9.24
C ARG A 74 -23.85 -5.50 -9.96
N ARG A 75 -24.78 -4.87 -10.70
CA ARG A 75 -24.54 -3.58 -11.39
C ARG A 75 -24.18 -2.44 -10.44
N ARG A 76 -24.88 -2.31 -9.30
CA ARG A 76 -24.58 -1.27 -8.30
C ARG A 76 -23.23 -1.49 -7.62
N LYS A 77 -22.89 -2.74 -7.27
CA LYS A 77 -21.60 -3.10 -6.66
C LYS A 77 -20.44 -2.87 -7.65
N LEU A 78 -20.60 -3.27 -8.92
CA LEU A 78 -19.62 -2.97 -9.97
C LEU A 78 -19.45 -1.47 -10.21
N ALA A 79 -20.53 -0.68 -10.17
CA ALA A 79 -20.44 0.77 -10.34
C ALA A 79 -19.70 1.43 -9.17
N ALA A 80 -19.96 1.01 -7.94
CA ALA A 80 -19.24 1.51 -6.76
C ALA A 80 -17.75 1.12 -6.79
N VAL A 81 -17.43 -0.14 -7.13
CA VAL A 81 -16.04 -0.60 -7.29
C VAL A 81 -15.36 0.09 -8.48
N SER A 82 -16.06 0.30 -9.59
CA SER A 82 -15.53 1.03 -10.76
C SER A 82 -15.28 2.51 -10.46
N ALA A 83 -16.18 3.15 -9.69
CA ALA A 83 -15.99 4.53 -9.23
C ALA A 83 -14.80 4.64 -8.29
N LEU A 84 -14.69 3.74 -7.30
CA LEU A 84 -13.55 3.65 -6.38
C LEU A 84 -12.24 3.34 -7.10
N THR A 85 -12.28 2.61 -8.22
CA THR A 85 -11.07 2.27 -9.00
C THR A 85 -10.72 3.29 -10.08
N LEU A 86 -11.60 4.25 -10.36
CA LEU A 86 -11.38 5.30 -11.34
C LEU A 86 -10.21 6.21 -10.93
N SER A 87 -10.01 6.41 -9.63
CA SER A 87 -8.86 7.11 -9.03
C SER A 87 -7.51 6.43 -9.32
N TYR A 88 -7.50 5.12 -9.59
CA TYR A 88 -6.32 4.34 -9.93
C TYR A 88 -6.02 4.27 -11.44
N ARG A 89 -6.83 4.93 -12.29
CA ARG A 89 -6.53 5.03 -13.72
C ARG A 89 -5.45 6.09 -13.93
N LEU A 90 -4.31 5.66 -14.47
CA LEU A 90 -3.23 6.59 -14.79
C LEU A 90 -3.63 7.54 -15.92
N PRO A 91 -3.45 8.86 -15.73
CA PRO A 91 -3.60 9.84 -16.80
C PRO A 91 -2.68 9.54 -18.00
N ALA A 92 -3.10 9.92 -19.20
CA ALA A 92 -2.32 9.71 -20.42
C ALA A 92 -0.95 10.43 -20.38
N TRP A 93 -0.84 11.56 -19.68
CA TRP A 93 0.42 12.29 -19.53
C TRP A 93 1.42 11.54 -18.65
N VAL A 94 0.98 10.79 -17.63
CA VAL A 94 1.84 9.94 -16.77
C VAL A 94 2.51 8.85 -17.61
N LYS A 95 1.76 8.28 -18.57
CA LYS A 95 2.34 7.31 -19.51
C LYS A 95 3.39 7.95 -20.43
N ARG A 96 3.20 9.21 -20.85
CA ARG A 96 4.16 9.96 -21.68
C ARG A 96 5.38 10.42 -20.92
N SER A 97 5.31 10.55 -19.59
CA SER A 97 6.45 10.94 -18.75
C SER A 97 7.38 9.77 -18.38
N GLY A 98 7.16 8.57 -18.93
CA GLY A 98 7.96 7.38 -18.64
C GLY A 98 7.68 6.73 -17.27
N LEU A 99 6.64 7.17 -16.57
CA LEU A 99 6.21 6.60 -15.30
C LEU A 99 5.20 5.47 -15.53
N VAL A 100 5.22 4.48 -14.63
CA VAL A 100 4.37 3.30 -14.70
C VAL A 100 3.67 3.06 -13.36
N LYS A 101 2.55 2.35 -13.41
CA LYS A 101 1.91 1.84 -12.20
C LYS A 101 2.78 0.72 -11.62
N GLN A 102 2.80 0.59 -10.30
CA GLN A 102 3.38 -0.58 -9.62
C GLN A 102 2.92 -1.87 -10.29
N ASN A 103 3.88 -2.60 -10.83
CA ASN A 103 3.67 -3.87 -11.51
C ASN A 103 4.83 -4.81 -11.15
N ILE A 104 4.67 -5.51 -10.03
CA ILE A 104 5.60 -6.56 -9.61
C ILE A 104 4.89 -7.89 -9.84
N ARG A 105 5.46 -8.72 -10.70
CA ARG A 105 4.98 -10.08 -10.98
C ARG A 105 5.54 -11.06 -9.94
N TYR A 106 4.88 -11.11 -8.78
CA TYR A 106 5.34 -11.92 -7.64
C TYR A 106 5.42 -13.43 -7.97
N ASP A 107 4.51 -13.92 -8.81
CA ASP A 107 4.48 -15.29 -9.35
C ASP A 107 5.78 -15.70 -10.05
N THR A 108 6.52 -14.73 -10.59
CA THR A 108 7.75 -14.98 -11.35
C THR A 108 9.03 -14.71 -10.57
N LEU A 109 8.91 -14.43 -9.26
CA LEU A 109 10.07 -14.21 -8.40
C LEU A 109 10.65 -15.52 -7.84
N GLY A 110 9.87 -16.62 -7.86
CA GLY A 110 10.31 -17.91 -7.30
C GLY A 110 10.33 -17.95 -5.77
N VAL A 111 9.76 -16.94 -5.11
CA VAL A 111 9.70 -16.80 -3.65
C VAL A 111 8.26 -16.96 -3.19
N PRO A 112 7.96 -17.71 -2.11
CA PRO A 112 6.61 -17.86 -1.61
C PRO A 112 6.03 -16.50 -1.18
N VAL A 113 4.75 -16.28 -1.47
CA VAL A 113 4.06 -15.01 -1.21
C VAL A 113 2.85 -15.24 -0.33
N ARG A 114 2.71 -14.43 0.72
CA ARG A 114 1.55 -14.35 1.59
C ARG A 114 0.88 -12.99 1.43
N TYR A 115 -0.44 -13.02 1.43
CA TYR A 115 -1.28 -11.84 1.26
C TYR A 115 -2.18 -11.71 2.49
N PRO A 116 -1.77 -10.95 3.53
CA PRO A 116 -2.62 -10.67 4.68
C PRO A 116 -3.63 -9.58 4.30
N ASP A 117 -4.53 -9.93 3.38
CA ASP A 117 -5.62 -9.09 2.95
C ASP A 117 -6.90 -9.40 3.72
N MET A 118 -7.74 -8.38 3.82
CA MET A 118 -9.11 -8.57 4.26
C MET A 118 -9.85 -9.49 3.28
N THR A 119 -10.58 -10.45 3.82
CA THR A 119 -11.57 -11.20 3.03
C THR A 119 -12.69 -10.27 2.54
N ALA A 120 -13.38 -10.68 1.46
CA ALA A 120 -14.52 -9.92 0.95
C ALA A 120 -15.62 -9.74 2.01
N GLU A 121 -15.78 -10.71 2.91
CA GLU A 121 -16.73 -10.66 4.03
C GLU A 121 -16.30 -9.64 5.09
N GLN A 122 -15.02 -9.64 5.50
CA GLN A 122 -14.47 -8.65 6.42
C GLN A 122 -14.60 -7.23 5.86
N PHE A 123 -14.30 -7.04 4.57
CA PHE A 123 -14.49 -5.77 3.90
C PHE A 123 -15.97 -5.35 3.86
N THR A 124 -16.86 -6.26 3.49
CA THR A 124 -18.30 -5.96 3.42
C THR A 124 -18.86 -5.64 4.80
N THR A 125 -18.39 -6.30 5.85
CA THR A 125 -18.79 -6.05 7.23
C THR A 125 -18.31 -4.67 7.69
N GLY A 126 -17.03 -4.35 7.49
CA GLY A 126 -16.50 -3.01 7.77
C GLY A 126 -17.24 -1.92 6.98
N TRP A 127 -17.48 -2.15 5.69
CA TRP A 127 -18.22 -1.22 4.82
C TRP A 127 -19.68 -1.03 5.26
N ARG A 128 -20.32 -2.05 5.84
CA ARG A 128 -21.68 -1.93 6.38
C ARG A 128 -21.74 -1.16 7.69
N ALA A 129 -20.68 -1.22 8.50
CA ALA A 129 -20.57 -0.45 9.74
C ALA A 129 -20.45 1.06 9.47
N VAL A 130 -20.05 1.44 8.26
CA VAL A 130 -19.90 2.84 7.84
C VAL A 130 -21.28 3.49 7.58
N PRO A 131 -21.55 4.68 8.14
CA PRO A 131 -22.75 5.45 7.86
C PRO A 131 -23.04 5.60 6.35
N VAL A 132 -24.31 5.45 5.95
CA VAL A 132 -24.73 5.48 4.53
C VAL A 132 -24.32 6.77 3.80
N TRP A 133 -24.30 7.90 4.50
CA TRP A 133 -23.94 9.19 3.90
C TRP A 133 -22.43 9.29 3.65
N GLN A 134 -21.57 8.72 4.51
CA GLN A 134 -20.12 8.63 4.27
C GLN A 134 -19.82 7.77 3.04
N ARG A 135 -20.55 6.67 2.87
CA ARG A 135 -20.43 5.81 1.69
C ARG A 135 -20.82 6.55 0.41
N ALA A 136 -21.89 7.32 0.45
CA ALA A 136 -22.32 8.15 -0.68
C ALA A 136 -21.29 9.24 -1.01
N LEU A 137 -20.74 9.89 0.02
CA LEU A 137 -19.70 10.91 -0.12
C LEU A 137 -18.42 10.32 -0.74
N ALA A 138 -17.95 9.16 -0.26
CA ALA A 138 -16.77 8.47 -0.80
C ALA A 138 -16.93 8.11 -2.29
N VAL A 139 -18.11 7.61 -2.69
CA VAL A 139 -18.43 7.32 -4.10
C VAL A 139 -18.52 8.60 -4.92
N GLY A 140 -19.05 9.68 -4.36
CA GLY A 140 -19.20 10.98 -5.03
C GLY A 140 -17.88 11.73 -5.25
N ILE A 141 -16.97 11.69 -4.26
CA ILE A 141 -15.68 12.40 -4.32
C ILE A 141 -14.68 11.69 -5.25
N SER A 142 -14.70 10.35 -5.30
CA SER A 142 -13.75 9.55 -6.08
C SER A 142 -13.55 9.99 -7.55
N PRO A 143 -14.62 10.25 -8.34
CA PRO A 143 -14.46 10.76 -9.71
C PRO A 143 -13.85 12.17 -9.79
N LEU A 144 -14.10 13.05 -8.81
CA LEU A 144 -13.47 14.38 -8.77
C LEU A 144 -11.95 14.28 -8.54
N ILE A 145 -11.52 13.38 -7.65
CA ILE A 145 -10.09 13.09 -7.42
C ILE A 145 -9.45 12.57 -8.72
N GLY A 146 -10.09 11.61 -9.39
CA GLY A 146 -9.64 11.11 -10.68
C GLY A 146 -9.53 12.21 -11.74
N LEU A 147 -10.49 13.13 -11.79
CA LEU A 147 -10.52 14.23 -12.75
C LEU A 147 -9.43 15.29 -12.46
N ARG A 148 -9.21 15.66 -11.19
CA ARG A 148 -8.13 16.57 -10.78
C ARG A 148 -6.75 16.04 -11.21
N ARG A 149 -6.53 14.73 -11.13
CA ARG A 149 -5.31 14.04 -11.60
C ARG A 149 -5.14 14.04 -13.12
N LEU A 150 -6.24 14.10 -13.88
CA LEU A 150 -6.19 14.15 -15.35
C LEU A 150 -5.75 15.53 -15.88
N VAL A 151 -6.03 16.60 -15.14
CA VAL A 151 -5.81 17.99 -15.60
C VAL A 151 -4.48 18.59 -15.11
N SER A 152 -3.91 18.04 -14.03
CA SER A 152 -2.60 18.44 -13.51
C SER A 152 -1.52 17.46 -13.98
N GLY A 153 -0.42 17.96 -14.57
CA GLY A 153 0.88 17.44 -14.11
C GLY A 153 2.06 17.38 -15.07
N SER A 154 3.19 17.92 -14.58
CA SER A 154 4.56 17.50 -14.85
C SER A 154 5.05 16.57 -13.72
N ARG A 155 6.23 15.94 -13.85
CA ARG A 155 6.80 15.09 -12.77
C ARG A 155 6.93 15.81 -11.42
N ARG A 156 7.21 17.12 -11.41
CA ARG A 156 7.24 17.95 -10.17
C ARG A 156 5.88 18.12 -9.52
N ALA A 157 4.82 18.26 -10.30
CA ALA A 157 3.46 18.32 -9.75
C ALA A 157 3.06 16.97 -9.14
N LEU A 158 3.46 15.85 -9.76
CA LEU A 158 3.30 14.53 -9.18
C LEU A 158 4.07 14.39 -7.86
N ALA A 159 5.33 14.85 -7.81
CA ALA A 159 6.16 14.77 -6.61
C ALA A 159 5.54 15.49 -5.41
N ARG A 160 4.96 16.69 -5.62
CA ARG A 160 4.19 17.41 -4.58
C ARG A 160 2.97 16.61 -4.11
N ASN A 161 2.30 15.92 -5.02
CA ASN A 161 1.17 15.08 -4.67
C ASN A 161 1.59 13.70 -4.12
N VAL A 162 2.84 13.26 -4.29
CA VAL A 162 3.37 12.00 -3.70
C VAL A 162 3.87 12.25 -2.28
N SER A 163 4.48 13.42 -2.01
CA SER A 163 4.63 13.87 -0.62
C SER A 163 3.30 13.94 0.09
N VAL A 164 2.25 14.36 -0.62
CA VAL A 164 0.88 14.43 -0.08
C VAL A 164 0.22 13.03 -0.03
N ASP A 165 0.38 12.17 -1.03
CA ASP A 165 -0.24 10.83 -1.07
C ASP A 165 0.43 9.85 -0.07
N ASP A 166 1.70 10.00 0.31
CA ASP A 166 2.37 9.06 1.23
C ASP A 166 2.46 9.57 2.69
N LEU A 167 2.26 10.87 2.93
CA LEU A 167 2.25 11.48 4.28
C LEU A 167 0.91 12.14 4.66
N ASP A 168 -0.01 12.37 3.72
CA ASP A 168 -0.95 13.49 3.81
C ASP A 168 -2.33 13.18 3.16
N TRP A 169 -2.65 11.93 2.78
CA TRP A 169 -4.05 11.55 2.50
C TRP A 169 -4.92 11.74 3.73
N GLN A 170 -4.29 11.73 4.91
CA GLN A 170 -4.88 12.26 6.12
C GLN A 170 -5.10 13.76 5.90
N ASP A 171 -4.07 14.58 5.71
CA ASP A 171 -4.18 16.06 5.69
C ASP A 171 -5.05 16.72 4.60
N GLU A 172 -5.11 16.22 3.35
CA GLU A 172 -5.93 16.86 2.30
C GLU A 172 -7.43 16.47 2.39
N LEU A 173 -7.76 15.39 3.11
CA LEU A 173 -9.13 15.02 3.53
C LEU A 173 -9.44 15.41 4.99
N LEU A 174 -8.44 15.81 5.79
CA LEU A 174 -8.53 16.19 7.21
C LEU A 174 -9.35 17.47 7.44
N HIS A 175 -9.81 18.15 6.38
CA HIS A 175 -10.81 19.21 6.50
C HIS A 175 -12.25 18.70 6.39
N ILE A 176 -12.45 17.39 6.26
CA ILE A 176 -13.76 16.75 6.30
C ILE A 176 -13.70 15.62 7.35
N ASP A 177 -13.92 15.98 8.63
CA ASP A 177 -13.90 15.09 9.82
C ASP A 177 -14.60 13.74 9.64
N THR A 178 -15.50 13.71 8.67
CA THR A 178 -16.45 12.66 8.37
C THR A 178 -15.94 11.55 7.44
N VAL A 179 -14.86 11.78 6.68
CA VAL A 179 -14.22 10.74 5.84
C VAL A 179 -13.03 10.09 6.58
N ASN A 180 -12.58 10.71 7.68
CA ASN A 180 -11.48 10.24 8.53
C ASN A 180 -11.76 8.87 9.15
N ASP A 181 -12.93 8.69 9.75
CA ASP A 181 -13.27 7.44 10.46
C ASP A 181 -13.32 6.23 9.53
N LEU A 182 -13.80 6.42 8.29
CA LEU A 182 -13.89 5.35 7.29
C LEU A 182 -12.50 4.87 6.87
N TRP A 183 -11.59 5.79 6.57
CA TRP A 183 -10.24 5.45 6.10
C TRP A 183 -9.33 5.03 7.25
N ALA A 184 -9.48 5.60 8.44
CA ALA A 184 -8.81 5.12 9.65
C ALA A 184 -9.26 3.69 9.98
N LEU A 185 -10.56 3.39 9.93
CA LEU A 185 -11.05 2.02 10.16
C LEU A 185 -10.48 1.02 9.15
N LEU A 186 -10.44 1.38 7.86
CA LEU A 186 -9.88 0.52 6.82
C LEU A 186 -8.36 0.40 6.90
N GLY A 187 -7.64 1.48 7.21
CA GLY A 187 -6.19 1.51 7.42
C GLY A 187 -5.78 0.68 8.63
N ASP A 188 -6.39 0.94 9.79
CA ASP A 188 -6.16 0.23 11.04
C ASP A 188 -6.42 -1.27 10.89
N GLN A 189 -7.48 -1.65 10.16
CA GLN A 189 -7.80 -3.06 9.97
C GLN A 189 -6.74 -3.76 9.10
N ARG A 190 -6.23 -3.10 8.06
CA ARG A 190 -5.15 -3.64 7.21
C ARG A 190 -3.85 -3.76 7.99
N ASP A 191 -3.51 -2.76 8.79
CA ASP A 191 -2.31 -2.75 9.62
C ASP A 191 -2.37 -3.87 10.65
N ARG A 192 -3.52 -4.08 11.30
CA ARG A 192 -3.72 -5.19 12.26
C ARG A 192 -3.54 -6.56 11.61
N LEU A 193 -4.07 -6.76 10.40
CA LEU A 193 -3.90 -8.03 9.67
C LEU A 193 -2.44 -8.28 9.31
N LEU A 194 -1.73 -7.24 8.87
CA LEU A 194 -0.31 -7.35 8.57
C LEU A 194 0.51 -7.62 9.84
N ILE A 195 0.28 -6.87 10.93
CA ILE A 195 0.96 -7.11 12.22
C ILE A 195 0.70 -8.54 12.70
N ALA A 196 -0.54 -9.03 12.65
CA ALA A 196 -0.88 -10.40 13.05
C ALA A 196 -0.16 -11.45 12.20
N GLU A 197 -0.01 -11.21 10.91
CA GLU A 197 0.72 -12.11 10.02
C GLU A 197 2.23 -12.10 10.30
N LEU A 198 2.82 -10.93 10.57
CA LEU A 198 4.23 -10.83 10.94
C LEU A 198 4.51 -11.46 12.31
N ASP A 199 3.60 -11.32 13.27
CA ASP A 199 3.64 -11.99 14.57
C ASP A 199 3.54 -13.52 14.42
N ARG A 200 2.66 -14.00 13.54
CA ARG A 200 2.58 -15.44 13.18
C ARG A 200 3.88 -15.95 12.56
N ILE A 201 4.47 -15.19 11.63
CA ILE A 201 5.75 -15.53 11.00
C ILE A 201 6.86 -15.57 12.06
N HIS A 202 6.92 -14.57 12.94
CA HIS A 202 7.89 -14.52 14.02
C HIS A 202 7.79 -15.76 14.91
N ARG A 203 6.60 -16.12 15.39
CA ARG A 203 6.42 -17.33 16.23
C ARG A 203 6.89 -18.62 15.58
N LEU A 204 6.73 -18.74 14.26
CA LEU A 204 7.07 -19.96 13.53
C LEU A 204 8.56 -20.04 13.15
N HIS A 205 9.15 -18.90 12.79
CA HIS A 205 10.47 -18.85 12.15
C HIS A 205 11.49 -18.01 12.93
N ALA A 206 11.23 -17.64 14.19
CA ALA A 206 12.13 -16.79 14.99
C ALA A 206 13.56 -17.32 15.06
N THR A 207 13.75 -18.64 15.06
CA THR A 207 15.06 -19.30 15.15
C THR A 207 15.70 -19.57 13.79
N GLU A 208 15.00 -19.30 12.70
CA GLU A 208 15.47 -19.55 11.34
C GLU A 208 16.15 -18.30 10.75
N ALA A 209 17.26 -18.51 10.05
CA ALA A 209 18.00 -17.43 9.40
C ALA A 209 17.38 -17.05 8.05
N ILE A 210 16.14 -16.57 8.09
CA ILE A 210 15.38 -16.16 6.91
C ILE A 210 15.17 -14.63 6.88
N THR A 211 15.00 -14.11 5.67
CA THR A 211 14.63 -12.71 5.41
C THR A 211 13.24 -12.66 4.81
N VAL A 212 12.33 -11.97 5.50
CA VAL A 212 10.94 -11.79 5.10
C VAL A 212 10.77 -10.38 4.53
N ALA A 213 10.45 -10.28 3.25
CA ALA A 213 10.14 -9.01 2.61
C ALA A 213 8.69 -8.61 2.87
N VAL A 214 8.46 -7.38 3.31
CA VAL A 214 7.14 -6.78 3.53
C VAL A 214 6.92 -5.69 2.48
N VAL A 215 6.02 -5.93 1.53
CA VAL A 215 5.79 -5.06 0.37
C VAL A 215 4.40 -4.44 0.48
N TYR A 216 4.35 -3.22 1.03
CA TYR A 216 3.11 -2.52 1.38
C TYR A 216 3.19 -1.04 1.04
N GLY A 217 2.06 -0.38 0.82
CA GLY A 217 1.97 1.07 0.67
C GLY A 217 2.68 1.82 1.80
N ALA A 218 3.37 2.90 1.47
CA ALA A 218 4.27 3.60 2.40
C ALA A 218 3.59 4.06 3.70
N ALA A 219 2.33 4.47 3.63
CA ALA A 219 1.53 4.89 4.78
C ALA A 219 1.38 3.80 5.86
N HIS A 220 1.40 2.52 5.48
CA HIS A 220 1.23 1.39 6.41
C HIS A 220 2.52 1.03 7.16
N VAL A 221 3.69 1.48 6.69
CA VAL A 221 4.98 1.02 7.21
C VAL A 221 5.24 1.51 8.62
N ALA A 222 4.95 2.79 8.94
CA ALA A 222 5.18 3.33 10.28
C ALA A 222 4.35 2.61 11.37
N PRO A 223 3.02 2.48 11.24
CA PRO A 223 2.20 1.75 12.22
C PRO A 223 2.65 0.30 12.42
N VAL A 224 2.98 -0.40 11.34
CA VAL A 224 3.37 -1.82 11.39
C VAL A 224 4.75 -2.00 12.04
N VAL A 225 5.71 -1.13 11.71
CA VAL A 225 7.03 -1.11 12.37
C VAL A 225 6.86 -0.89 13.86
N HIS A 226 6.04 0.09 14.28
CA HIS A 226 5.75 0.32 15.69
C HIS A 226 5.10 -0.90 16.36
N GLY A 227 4.12 -1.52 15.70
CA GLY A 227 3.45 -2.73 16.21
C GLY A 227 4.41 -3.89 16.44
N ILE A 228 5.27 -4.20 15.48
CA ILE A 228 6.24 -5.30 15.58
C ILE A 228 7.37 -4.99 16.56
N SER A 229 7.82 -3.74 16.65
CA SER A 229 8.74 -3.31 17.70
C SER A 229 8.15 -3.51 19.09
N ALA A 230 6.87 -3.16 19.30
CA ALA A 230 6.20 -3.32 20.59
C ALA A 230 6.00 -4.80 20.97
N LEU A 231 5.63 -5.65 20.01
CA LEU A 231 5.35 -7.07 20.26
C LEU A 231 6.61 -7.93 20.43
N HIS A 232 7.66 -7.65 19.64
CA HIS A 232 8.79 -8.56 19.49
C HIS A 232 10.17 -7.87 19.54
N GLN A 233 10.21 -6.58 19.89
CA GLN A 233 11.46 -5.82 20.09
C GLN A 233 12.37 -5.75 18.85
N TYR A 234 11.80 -5.88 17.66
CA TYR A 234 12.52 -5.58 16.42
C TYR A 234 12.84 -4.09 16.35
N VAL A 235 14.02 -3.76 15.87
CA VAL A 235 14.45 -2.37 15.68
C VAL A 235 14.99 -2.19 14.27
N VAL A 236 14.82 -0.99 13.72
CA VAL A 236 15.41 -0.63 12.43
C VAL A 236 16.94 -0.59 12.60
N ARG A 237 17.65 -1.42 11.83
CA ARG A 237 19.12 -1.50 11.81
C ARG A 237 19.75 -0.99 10.53
N GLY A 238 18.97 -0.81 9.47
CA GLY A 238 19.43 -0.27 8.21
C GLY A 238 18.30 0.36 7.41
N ALA A 239 18.66 1.32 6.58
CA ALA A 239 17.78 1.93 5.60
C ALA A 239 18.55 2.13 4.29
N GLU A 240 18.00 1.64 3.18
CA GLU A 240 18.57 1.84 1.85
C GLU A 240 17.59 2.63 0.98
N TRP A 241 18.04 3.71 0.36
CA TRP A 241 17.19 4.54 -0.49
C TRP A 241 17.09 3.98 -1.90
N LEU A 242 15.87 3.90 -2.42
CA LEU A 242 15.58 3.67 -3.83
C LEU A 242 14.91 4.89 -4.43
N THR A 243 15.40 5.32 -5.59
CA THR A 243 14.75 6.37 -6.37
C THR A 243 13.47 5.82 -6.98
N VAL A 244 12.34 6.44 -6.67
CA VAL A 244 11.03 6.15 -7.24
C VAL A 244 10.91 6.82 -8.61
N PHE A 245 11.25 8.10 -8.73
CA PHE A 245 11.40 8.82 -10.00
C PHE A 245 12.16 10.14 -9.83
N SER A 246 12.77 10.62 -10.92
CA SER A 246 13.55 11.88 -10.98
C SER A 246 12.83 13.00 -11.75
N PHE A 247 13.21 14.28 -11.57
CA PHE A 247 12.64 15.43 -12.30
C PHE A 247 13.54 16.66 -12.37
#